data_AF-A0A2R5EM65-F1
#
_entry.id   AF-A0A2R5EM65-F1
#
_cell.length_a   1.000
_cell.length_b   1.000
_cell.length_c   1.000
_cell.angle_alpha   90.00
_cell.angle_beta   90.00
_cell.angle_gamma   90.00
#
_symmetry.space_group_name_H-M   'P 1'
#
loop_
_entity.id
_entity.type
_entity.pdbx_description
1 polymer ?
#
loop_
_entity_poly.entity_id
_entity_poly.type
_entity_poly.pdbx_seq_one_letter_code
_entity_poly.pdbx_strand_id
1 'polypeptide(L)'
;MSIQDIIQGKKEWRAHVARVKALPQDYRIVYKEIQKYLFKVGPVELTDGTGLLSGIVDLFEEGASSGKGVLEVTGTDVAAFCDELIKDSKTYADLYQETVDQKVNNAMKKATDKSK
;
A
#
# COMPACT_ATOMS: atom_id res chain seq x y z
N MET A 1 19.62 -5.31 7.49
CA MET A 1 19.49 -6.11 6.26
C MET A 1 20.82 -6.75 5.93
N SER A 2 20.83 -8.08 5.83
CA SER A 2 21.95 -8.86 5.28
C SER A 2 21.97 -8.79 3.76
N ILE A 3 23.13 -9.05 3.14
CA ILE A 3 23.24 -9.22 1.68
C ILE A 3 22.31 -10.35 1.19
N GLN A 4 22.10 -11.37 2.02
CA GLN A 4 21.19 -12.47 1.72
C GLN A 4 19.73 -11.98 1.58
N ASP A 5 19.28 -11.11 2.48
CA ASP A 5 17.92 -10.52 2.46
C ASP A 5 17.70 -9.72 1.17
N ILE A 6 18.71 -8.94 0.75
CA ILE A 6 18.65 -8.13 -0.47
C ILE A 6 18.53 -9.02 -1.72
N ILE A 7 19.28 -10.12 -1.77
CA ILE A 7 19.22 -11.08 -2.90
C ILE A 7 17.84 -11.74 -2.96
N GLN A 8 17.32 -12.17 -1.81
CA GLN A 8 16.01 -12.82 -1.71
C GLN A 8 14.88 -11.85 -2.09
N GLY A 9 14.87 -10.63 -1.56
CA GLY A 9 13.89 -9.61 -1.92
C GLY A 9 13.92 -9.27 -3.42
N LYS A 10 15.11 -9.21 -4.04
CA LYS A 10 15.23 -9.00 -5.49
C LYS A 10 14.73 -10.20 -6.32
N LYS A 11 14.78 -11.42 -5.77
CA LYS A 11 14.23 -12.62 -6.41
C LYS A 11 12.70 -12.59 -6.34
N GLU A 12 12.14 -12.29 -5.18
CA GLU A 12 10.70 -12.14 -4.96
C GLU A 12 10.11 -11.04 -5.83
N TRP A 13 10.75 -9.86 -5.87
CA TRP A 13 10.33 -8.78 -6.76
C TRP A 13 10.33 -9.18 -8.24
N ARG A 14 11.32 -9.96 -8.68
CA ARG A 14 11.36 -10.43 -10.07
C ARG A 14 10.24 -11.42 -10.39
N ALA A 15 9.97 -12.35 -9.47
CA ALA A 15 8.85 -13.29 -9.61
C ALA A 15 7.52 -12.53 -9.65
N HIS A 16 7.35 -11.57 -8.76
CA HIS A 16 6.20 -10.68 -8.68
C HIS A 16 5.94 -9.95 -10.00
N VAL A 17 6.96 -9.28 -10.55
CA VAL A 17 6.85 -8.57 -11.83
C VAL A 17 6.52 -9.52 -12.99
N ALA A 18 7.02 -10.76 -12.97
CA ALA A 18 6.69 -11.75 -13.99
C ALA A 18 5.20 -12.14 -13.94
N ARG A 19 4.65 -12.35 -12.74
CA ARG A 19 3.22 -12.62 -12.54
C ARG A 19 2.34 -11.50 -13.05
N VAL A 20 2.65 -10.26 -12.67
CA VAL A 20 1.93 -9.08 -13.18
C VAL A 20 1.97 -9.02 -14.71
N LYS A 21 3.12 -9.30 -15.34
CA LYS A 21 3.24 -9.28 -16.81
C LYS A 21 2.39 -10.34 -17.52
N ALA A 22 2.10 -11.46 -16.86
CA ALA A 22 1.29 -12.54 -17.39
C ALA A 22 -0.22 -12.24 -17.33
N LEU A 23 -0.64 -11.26 -16.54
CA LEU A 23 -2.05 -10.84 -16.45
C LEU A 23 -2.56 -10.23 -17.78
N PRO A 24 -3.88 -10.27 -18.03
CA PRO A 24 -4.52 -9.55 -19.13
C PRO A 24 -4.23 -8.04 -19.10
N GLN A 25 -4.39 -7.37 -20.25
CA GLN A 25 -3.96 -5.98 -20.44
C GLN A 25 -4.64 -4.99 -19.46
N ASP A 26 -5.93 -5.13 -19.27
CA ASP A 26 -6.75 -4.34 -18.33
C ASP A 26 -6.29 -4.52 -16.89
N TYR A 27 -6.08 -5.77 -16.46
CA TYR A 27 -5.53 -6.11 -15.15
C TYR A 27 -4.17 -5.45 -14.90
N ARG A 28 -3.28 -5.48 -15.90
CA ARG A 28 -1.96 -4.84 -15.81
C ARG A 28 -2.04 -3.32 -15.65
N ILE A 29 -2.99 -2.68 -16.31
CA ILE A 29 -3.21 -1.23 -16.23
C ILE A 29 -3.66 -0.86 -14.82
N VAL A 30 -4.71 -1.52 -14.32
CA VAL A 30 -5.24 -1.24 -12.98
C VAL A 30 -4.20 -1.54 -11.91
N TYR A 31 -3.48 -2.66 -12.04
CA TYR A 31 -2.42 -3.04 -11.11
C TYR A 31 -1.35 -1.93 -10.98
N LYS A 32 -0.95 -1.34 -12.11
CA LYS A 32 0.05 -0.27 -12.12
C LYS A 32 -0.44 0.99 -11.41
N GLU A 33 -1.72 1.34 -11.55
CA GLU A 33 -2.30 2.49 -10.85
C GLU A 33 -2.47 2.21 -9.35
N ILE A 34 -2.91 1.00 -8.97
CA ILE A 34 -2.93 0.55 -7.57
C ILE A 34 -1.54 0.66 -6.93
N GLN A 35 -0.52 0.14 -7.62
CA GLN A 35 0.86 0.19 -7.14
C GLN A 35 1.29 1.64 -6.87
N LYS A 36 1.05 2.57 -7.80
CA LYS A 36 1.38 4.00 -7.60
C LYS A 36 0.61 4.61 -6.43
N TYR A 37 -0.67 4.28 -6.30
CA TYR A 37 -1.54 4.80 -5.25
C TYR A 37 -1.03 4.35 -3.87
N LEU A 38 -0.82 3.05 -3.69
CA LEU A 38 -0.33 2.48 -2.44
C LEU A 38 1.07 2.97 -2.08
N PHE A 39 1.96 3.23 -3.05
CA PHE A 39 3.25 3.88 -2.73
C PHE A 39 3.10 5.29 -2.17
N LYS A 40 1.97 5.96 -2.41
CA LYS A 40 1.70 7.32 -1.91
C LYS A 40 0.95 7.33 -0.59
N VAL A 41 -0.07 6.49 -0.44
CA VAL A 41 -0.99 6.52 0.71
C VAL A 41 -0.89 5.29 1.61
N GLY A 42 -0.18 4.26 1.16
CA GLY A 42 -0.17 2.96 1.78
C GLY A 42 0.58 2.89 3.12
N PRO A 43 0.63 1.68 3.69
CA PRO A 43 1.26 1.42 4.97
C PRO A 43 2.74 1.79 4.96
N VAL A 44 3.27 2.18 6.12
CA VAL A 44 4.71 2.46 6.30
C VAL A 44 5.55 1.22 5.96
N GLU A 45 5.02 0.04 6.28
CA GLU A 45 5.66 -1.26 6.04
C GLU A 45 5.54 -1.74 4.59
N LEU A 46 4.82 -1.01 3.73
CA LEU A 46 4.70 -1.36 2.30
C LEU A 46 6.07 -1.38 1.60
N THR A 47 7.05 -0.64 2.12
CA THR A 47 8.42 -0.65 1.60
C THR A 47 9.21 -1.90 1.97
N ASP A 48 8.76 -2.62 3.00
CA ASP A 48 9.52 -3.70 3.64
C ASP A 48 9.12 -5.09 3.11
N GLY A 49 8.05 -5.17 2.31
CA GLY A 49 7.62 -6.43 1.71
C GLY A 49 6.68 -6.27 0.53
N THR A 50 6.75 -7.24 -0.40
CA THR A 50 5.81 -7.36 -1.51
C THR A 50 4.46 -7.92 -1.08
N GLY A 51 4.20 -8.17 0.20
CA GLY A 51 3.05 -8.94 0.70
C GLY A 51 1.70 -8.41 0.21
N LEU A 52 1.40 -7.14 0.48
CA LEU A 52 0.14 -6.51 0.03
C LEU A 52 0.04 -6.53 -1.50
N LEU A 53 1.12 -6.13 -2.18
CA LEU A 53 1.19 -6.10 -3.64
C LEU A 53 1.02 -7.50 -4.26
N SER A 54 1.55 -8.55 -3.61
CA SER A 54 1.46 -9.94 -4.04
C SER A 54 0.05 -10.48 -3.83
N GLY A 55 -0.58 -10.18 -2.69
CA GLY A 55 -1.98 -10.54 -2.45
C GLY A 55 -2.94 -9.93 -3.47
N ILE A 56 -2.69 -8.71 -3.92
CA ILE A 56 -3.45 -8.10 -5.03
C ILE A 56 -3.25 -8.87 -6.34
N VAL A 57 -2.02 -9.34 -6.61
CA VAL A 57 -1.77 -10.19 -7.80
C VAL A 57 -2.48 -11.54 -7.68
N ASP A 58 -2.48 -12.17 -6.50
CA ASP A 58 -3.22 -13.40 -6.25
C ASP A 58 -4.71 -13.23 -6.59
N LEU A 59 -5.33 -12.15 -6.08
CA LEU A 59 -6.73 -11.80 -6.37
C LEU A 59 -6.97 -11.55 -7.87
N PHE A 60 -6.01 -10.91 -8.54
CA PHE A 60 -6.12 -10.61 -9.97
C PHE A 60 -5.99 -11.86 -10.85
N GLU A 61 -5.11 -12.79 -10.49
CA GLU A 61 -5.00 -14.09 -11.16
C GLU A 61 -6.28 -14.91 -10.99
N GLU A 62 -6.88 -14.93 -9.79
CA GLU A 62 -8.17 -15.58 -9.54
C GLU A 62 -9.30 -14.93 -10.37
N GLY A 63 -9.39 -13.61 -10.37
CA GLY A 63 -10.37 -12.87 -11.16
C GLY A 63 -10.26 -13.15 -12.66
N ALA A 64 -9.03 -13.10 -13.20
CA ALA A 64 -8.76 -13.35 -14.60
C ALA A 64 -9.07 -14.80 -14.99
N SER A 65 -8.70 -15.78 -14.15
CA SER A 65 -9.02 -17.20 -14.40
C SER A 65 -10.52 -17.49 -14.34
N SER A 66 -11.28 -16.69 -13.59
CA SER A 66 -12.74 -16.74 -13.51
C SER A 66 -13.43 -15.96 -14.64
N GLY A 67 -12.68 -15.35 -15.56
CA GLY A 67 -13.21 -14.57 -16.69
C GLY A 67 -13.87 -13.25 -16.30
N LYS A 68 -13.60 -12.72 -15.09
CA LYS A 68 -14.13 -11.43 -14.65
C LYS A 68 -13.33 -10.30 -15.28
N GLY A 69 -13.97 -9.16 -15.54
CA GLY A 69 -13.26 -7.93 -15.83
C GLY A 69 -12.56 -7.39 -14.57
N VAL A 70 -11.43 -6.69 -14.72
CA VAL A 70 -10.70 -6.17 -13.56
C VAL A 70 -11.55 -5.23 -12.67
N LEU A 71 -12.43 -4.42 -13.27
CA LEU A 71 -13.32 -3.53 -12.52
C LEU A 71 -14.48 -4.26 -11.83
N GLU A 72 -14.77 -5.51 -12.19
CA GLU A 72 -15.68 -6.35 -11.41
C GLU A 72 -15.00 -6.90 -10.16
N VAL A 73 -13.66 -7.00 -10.17
CA VAL A 73 -12.87 -7.42 -9.01
C VAL A 73 -12.63 -6.25 -8.05
N THR A 74 -12.20 -5.10 -8.59
CA THR A 74 -11.86 -3.93 -7.77
C THR A 74 -13.03 -2.99 -7.51
N GLY A 75 -14.09 -3.07 -8.30
CA GLY A 75 -15.03 -1.96 -8.45
C GLY A 75 -14.48 -0.84 -9.35
N THR A 76 -15.36 0.09 -9.73
CA THR A 76 -14.99 1.27 -10.54
C THR A 76 -14.22 2.32 -9.73
N ASP A 77 -14.43 2.35 -8.41
CA ASP A 77 -13.63 3.17 -7.49
C ASP A 77 -12.45 2.36 -6.95
N VAL A 78 -11.39 2.31 -7.75
CA VAL A 78 -10.16 1.57 -7.44
C VAL A 78 -9.44 2.16 -6.22
N ALA A 79 -9.59 3.46 -5.95
CA ALA A 79 -8.99 4.10 -4.78
C ALA A 79 -9.68 3.61 -3.50
N ALA A 80 -11.03 3.62 -3.48
CA ALA A 80 -11.79 3.09 -2.35
C ALA A 80 -11.46 1.61 -2.07
N PHE A 81 -11.26 0.80 -3.11
CA PHE A 81 -10.76 -0.58 -2.95
C PHE A 81 -9.41 -0.64 -2.25
N CYS A 82 -8.46 0.22 -2.65
CA CYS A 82 -7.15 0.28 -2.01
C CYS A 82 -7.23 0.76 -0.56
N ASP A 83 -8.08 1.77 -0.29
CA ASP A 83 -8.26 2.32 1.06
C ASP A 83 -8.82 1.24 2.01
N GLU A 84 -9.79 0.45 1.55
CA GLU A 84 -10.35 -0.67 2.31
C GLU A 84 -9.29 -1.75 2.61
N LEU A 85 -8.38 -2.02 1.67
CA LEU A 85 -7.29 -2.98 1.87
C LEU A 85 -6.29 -2.55 2.95
N ILE A 86 -6.12 -1.24 3.17
CA ILE A 86 -5.09 -0.70 4.08
C ILE A 86 -5.68 -0.10 5.35
N LYS A 87 -7.00 -0.12 5.54
CA LYS A 87 -7.71 0.59 6.62
C LYS A 87 -7.20 0.27 8.03
N ASP A 88 -6.76 -0.97 8.26
CA ASP A 88 -6.29 -1.45 9.56
C ASP A 88 -4.75 -1.39 9.70
N SER A 89 -4.07 -0.86 8.67
CA SER A 89 -2.61 -0.74 8.63
C SER A 89 -2.18 0.68 8.99
N LYS A 90 -1.05 0.80 9.69
CA LYS A 90 -0.49 2.11 10.03
C LYS A 90 0.13 2.76 8.79
N THR A 91 -0.42 3.89 8.36
CA THR A 91 0.05 4.68 7.22
C THR A 91 1.02 5.77 7.66
N TYR A 92 1.72 6.36 6.70
CA TYR A 92 2.53 7.56 6.98
C TYR A 92 1.67 8.72 7.48
N ALA A 93 0.44 8.85 7.00
CA ALA A 93 -0.48 9.89 7.46
C ALA A 93 -0.77 9.77 8.96
N ASP A 94 -0.97 8.55 9.46
CA ASP A 94 -1.19 8.29 10.89
C ASP A 94 0.01 8.72 11.75
N LEU A 95 1.23 8.39 11.30
CA LEU A 95 2.46 8.82 11.99
C LEU A 95 2.61 10.35 12.01
N TYR A 96 2.28 11.02 10.90
CA TYR A 96 2.32 12.47 10.83
C TYR A 96 1.26 13.10 11.74
N GLN A 97 0.04 12.55 11.76
CA GLN A 97 -1.03 13.03 12.63
C GLN A 97 -0.63 12.93 14.11
N GLU A 98 -0.15 11.76 14.56
CA GLU A 98 0.35 11.58 15.92
C GLU A 98 1.43 12.60 16.28
N THR A 99 2.38 12.84 15.36
CA THR A 99 3.48 13.78 15.57
C THR A 99 3.01 15.23 15.68
N VAL A 100 2.07 15.64 14.82
CA VAL A 100 1.52 16.99 14.82
C VAL A 100 0.71 17.22 16.09
N ASP A 101 -0.16 16.29 16.45
CA ASP A 101 -1.01 16.38 17.65
C ASP A 101 -0.16 16.49 18.92
N GLN A 102 0.90 15.69 19.03
CA GLN A 102 1.85 15.78 20.14
C GLN A 102 2.54 17.15 20.20
N LYS A 103 3.00 17.69 19.07
CA LYS A 103 3.69 18.98 19.01
C LYS A 103 2.77 20.13 19.41
N VAL A 104 1.54 20.15 18.90
CA VAL A 104 0.53 21.16 19.23
C VAL A 104 0.18 21.10 20.71
N ASN A 105 -0.12 19.90 21.24
CA ASN A 105 -0.44 19.73 22.65
C ASN A 105 0.70 20.21 23.57
N ASN A 106 1.95 19.90 23.23
CA ASN A 106 3.11 20.35 23.99
C ASN A 106 3.30 21.87 23.93
N ALA A 107 3.07 22.49 22.77
CA ALA A 107 3.13 23.95 22.62
C ALA A 107 2.04 24.65 23.44
N MET A 108 0.81 24.14 23.41
CA MET A 108 -0.33 24.68 24.16
C MET A 108 -0.13 24.60 25.68
N LYS A 109 0.42 23.48 26.19
CA LYS A 109 0.77 23.34 27.61
C LYS A 109 1.79 24.41 28.05
N LYS A 110 2.89 24.56 27.29
CA LYS A 110 3.93 25.57 27.58
C LYS A 110 3.41 27.00 27.55
N ALA A 111 2.48 27.32 26.66
CA ALA A 111 1.87 28.65 26.59
C ALA A 111 1.01 28.94 27.83
N THR A 112 0.28 27.93 28.30
CA THR A 112 -0.56 28.04 29.51
C THR A 112 0.27 28.19 30.78
N ASP A 113 1.38 27.45 30.89
CA ASP A 113 2.27 27.49 32.07
C ASP A 113 3.08 28.80 32.19
N LYS A 114 3.35 29.49 31.08
CA LYS A 114 4.03 30.80 31.09
C LYS A 114 3.13 31.98 31.47
N SER A 115 1.82 31.79 31.45
CA SER A 115 0.83 32.83 31.76
C SER A 115 0.33 32.77 33.21
N LYS A 116 0.87 31.85 34.02
CA LYS A 116 0.68 31.73 35.47
C LYS A 116 1.94 32.19 36.19
#